data_AF-A0A1T4S3B0-F1
#
_entry.id   AF-A0A1T4S3B0-F1
#
_cell.length_a   1.000
_cell.length_b   1.000
_cell.length_c   1.000
_cell.angle_alpha   90.00
_cell.angle_beta   90.00
_cell.angle_gamma   90.00
#
_symmetry.space_group_name_H-M   'P 1'
#
loop_
_entity.id
_entity.type
_entity.pdbx_description
1 polymer ?
#
loop_
_entity_poly.entity_id
_entity_poly.type
_entity_poly.pdbx_seq_one_letter_code
_entity_poly.pdbx_strand_id
1 'polypeptide(L)'
;MQPSRIPKARLFVVNDETLNYTLQNNIISVKTPQPTGAQWLKTIADIAADMLQIEKGDYIFLWATRSETSKSEIYGVFRVISSPYYKMDTPSDEYPFKIRVERAYEFERPITEYEVLNNPFSKKVLWNVIGKKVAGKSRASSPLTFDEIRHLIELLIGKNANYSFLPNNKSRYINVRSPLHINISNRGKNRKYRSLKDLNPNKLSYVNTDGNVHYEKILETLFNQEMTRRNRDFFRPLGIDVSEVVWFSNYLPYSIEQSEMDYLIMTSLDGLVFDKIFLIEFQKTSIDEPHIQRSLLYTKWINETLALGESIAQPILICFNCPDLLNCDNSRKQNLEKVISLNEKECKTKKLQVYTYSIRNGQMNFERKR
;
A
#
# COMPACT_ATOMS: atom_id res chain seq x y z
N MET A 1 -4.80 25.05 14.60
CA MET A 1 -4.64 24.69 13.18
C MET A 1 -4.07 23.30 13.14
N GLN A 2 -4.72 22.32 12.49
CA GLN A 2 -4.05 21.04 12.26
C GLN A 2 -2.84 21.29 11.35
N PRO A 3 -1.64 20.81 11.69
CA PRO A 3 -0.49 20.92 10.80
C PRO A 3 -0.87 20.32 9.44
N SER A 4 -0.46 20.97 8.34
CA SER A 4 -0.73 20.46 7.01
C SER A 4 -0.11 19.07 6.89
N ARG A 5 -0.95 18.04 6.76
CA ARG A 5 -0.51 16.65 6.65
C ARG A 5 0.55 16.53 5.56
N ILE A 6 1.70 15.98 5.92
CA ILE A 6 2.78 15.70 4.97
C ILE A 6 2.21 14.77 3.89
N PRO A 7 2.33 15.10 2.59
CA PRO A 7 1.89 14.23 1.52
C PRO A 7 2.53 12.85 1.64
N LYS A 8 1.75 11.77 1.44
CA LYS A 8 2.36 10.45 1.21
C LYS A 8 2.99 10.47 -0.18
N ALA A 9 3.84 9.50 -0.50
CA ALA A 9 4.31 9.37 -1.86
C ALA A 9 4.48 7.93 -2.31
N ARG A 10 4.63 7.79 -3.63
CA ARG A 10 5.01 6.54 -4.27
C ARG A 10 6.09 6.76 -5.32
N LEU A 11 6.92 5.75 -5.51
CA LEU A 11 7.88 5.65 -6.59
C LEU A 11 7.31 4.70 -7.67
N PHE A 12 6.96 5.24 -8.84
CA PHE A 12 6.45 4.47 -9.97
C PHE A 12 7.59 4.06 -10.90
N VAL A 13 7.68 2.77 -11.22
CA VAL A 13 8.65 2.27 -12.21
C VAL A 13 8.08 2.49 -13.60
N VAL A 14 8.79 3.24 -14.43
CA VAL A 14 8.35 3.62 -15.78
C VAL A 14 9.41 3.27 -16.82
N ASN A 15 8.98 3.00 -18.04
CA ASN A 15 9.85 2.95 -19.22
C ASN A 15 9.79 4.28 -19.98
N ASP A 16 10.59 4.44 -21.02
CA ASP A 16 10.65 5.69 -21.80
C ASP A 16 9.28 6.10 -22.38
N GLU A 17 8.48 5.13 -22.84
CA GLU A 17 7.14 5.37 -23.38
C GLU A 17 6.20 5.97 -22.32
N THR A 18 6.09 5.32 -21.16
CA THR A 18 5.21 5.76 -20.07
C THR A 18 5.70 7.03 -19.38
N LEU A 19 7.01 7.24 -19.31
CA LEU A 19 7.61 8.49 -18.85
C LEU A 19 7.20 9.65 -19.76
N ASN A 20 7.44 9.52 -21.07
CA ASN A 20 7.10 10.56 -22.04
C ASN A 20 5.60 10.86 -22.06
N TYR A 21 4.76 9.81 -22.02
CA TYR A 21 3.33 9.96 -21.92
C TYR A 21 2.92 10.74 -20.66
N THR A 22 3.53 10.43 -19.51
CA THR A 22 3.27 11.14 -18.25
C THR A 22 3.65 12.61 -18.34
N LEU A 23 4.83 12.92 -18.89
CA LEU A 23 5.34 14.29 -19.02
C LEU A 23 4.48 15.15 -19.96
N GLN A 24 3.93 14.55 -21.02
CA GLN A 24 3.09 15.26 -22.00
C GLN A 24 1.63 15.41 -21.55
N ASN A 25 1.07 14.38 -20.92
CA ASN A 25 -0.37 14.30 -20.65
C ASN A 25 -0.74 14.55 -19.19
N ASN A 26 0.25 14.60 -18.29
CA ASN A 26 0.03 14.67 -16.84
C ASN A 26 -0.83 13.50 -16.32
N ILE A 27 -0.56 12.30 -16.84
CA ILE A 27 -1.26 11.05 -16.48
C ILE A 27 -0.24 9.98 -16.17
N ILE A 28 -0.36 9.37 -15.00
CA ILE A 28 0.38 8.16 -14.64
C ILE A 28 -0.52 6.96 -14.91
N SER A 29 0.04 5.98 -15.60
CA SER A 29 -0.68 4.80 -16.07
C SER A 29 0.07 3.53 -15.70
N VAL A 30 -0.64 2.48 -15.30
CA VAL A 30 -0.04 1.21 -14.84
C VAL A 30 -0.24 0.12 -15.87
N LYS A 31 0.86 -0.52 -16.30
CA LYS A 31 0.82 -1.66 -17.21
C LYS A 31 0.01 -2.79 -16.58
N THR A 32 -0.97 -3.29 -17.32
CA THR A 32 -1.90 -4.31 -16.84
C THR A 32 -1.83 -5.54 -17.74
N PRO A 33 -1.51 -6.73 -17.20
CA PRO A 33 -1.57 -7.96 -17.97
C PRO A 33 -2.98 -8.28 -18.46
N GLN A 34 -3.10 -8.98 -19.59
CA GLN A 34 -4.41 -9.43 -20.10
C GLN A 34 -5.11 -10.36 -19.08
N PRO A 35 -6.44 -10.26 -18.92
CA PRO A 35 -7.17 -10.96 -17.86
C PRO A 35 -7.50 -12.42 -18.19
N THR A 36 -6.52 -13.17 -18.72
CA THR A 36 -6.72 -14.53 -19.25
C THR A 36 -6.10 -15.63 -18.36
N GLY A 37 -5.08 -15.32 -17.56
CA GLY A 37 -4.40 -16.28 -16.68
C GLY A 37 -5.21 -16.66 -15.43
N ALA A 38 -4.94 -17.81 -14.81
CA ALA A 38 -5.70 -18.33 -13.66
C ALA A 38 -5.76 -17.38 -12.44
N GLN A 39 -4.75 -16.52 -12.28
CA GLN A 39 -4.65 -15.54 -11.19
C GLN A 39 -4.97 -14.10 -11.62
N TRP A 40 -5.62 -13.89 -12.79
CA TRP A 40 -5.86 -12.55 -13.32
C TRP A 40 -6.57 -11.62 -12.31
N LEU A 41 -7.55 -12.14 -11.56
CA LEU A 41 -8.28 -11.35 -10.57
C LEU A 41 -7.37 -10.92 -9.41
N LYS A 42 -6.44 -11.79 -9.01
CA LYS A 42 -5.41 -11.45 -8.01
C LYS A 42 -4.55 -10.30 -8.52
N THR A 43 -4.06 -10.38 -9.76
CA THR A 43 -3.26 -9.31 -10.39
C THR A 43 -4.02 -7.99 -10.47
N ILE A 44 -5.31 -8.03 -10.82
CA ILE A 44 -6.16 -6.83 -10.83
C ILE A 44 -6.34 -6.27 -9.40
N ALA A 45 -6.51 -7.12 -8.39
CA ALA A 45 -6.59 -6.70 -7.00
C ALA A 45 -5.27 -6.12 -6.48
N ASP A 46 -4.13 -6.68 -6.88
CA ASP A 46 -2.79 -6.15 -6.58
C ASP A 46 -2.62 -4.72 -7.12
N ILE A 47 -2.93 -4.50 -8.40
CA ILE A 47 -2.87 -3.17 -9.03
C ILE A 47 -3.86 -2.22 -8.35
N ALA A 48 -5.09 -2.67 -8.09
CA ALA A 48 -6.09 -1.87 -7.43
C ALA A 48 -5.69 -1.48 -6.00
N ALA A 49 -5.02 -2.37 -5.26
CA ALA A 49 -4.53 -2.09 -3.92
C ALA A 49 -3.52 -0.93 -3.96
N ASP A 50 -2.53 -1.01 -4.84
CA ASP A 50 -1.52 0.04 -5.01
C ASP A 50 -2.14 1.39 -5.41
N MET A 51 -3.13 1.36 -6.30
CA MET A 51 -3.80 2.57 -6.80
C MET A 51 -4.74 3.20 -5.76
N LEU A 52 -5.48 2.39 -4.99
CA LEU A 52 -6.46 2.87 -4.00
C LEU A 52 -5.81 3.41 -2.72
N GLN A 53 -4.51 3.18 -2.52
CA GLN A 53 -3.72 3.81 -1.46
C GLN A 53 -3.45 5.31 -1.74
N ILE A 54 -3.52 5.72 -3.01
CA ILE A 54 -3.12 7.04 -3.46
C ILE A 54 -4.27 8.04 -3.25
N GLU A 55 -3.99 9.10 -2.48
CA GLU A 55 -4.91 10.20 -2.17
C GLU A 55 -4.57 11.45 -3.01
N LYS A 56 -5.56 12.30 -3.28
CA LYS A 56 -5.31 13.62 -3.89
C LYS A 56 -4.38 14.44 -2.99
N GLY A 57 -3.36 15.05 -3.57
CA GLY A 57 -2.32 15.77 -2.86
C GLY A 57 -1.06 14.95 -2.57
N ASP A 58 -1.10 13.63 -2.66
CA ASP A 58 0.09 12.77 -2.53
C ASP A 58 1.11 13.06 -3.64
N TYR A 59 2.36 12.72 -3.38
CA TYR A 59 3.45 12.83 -4.35
C TYR A 59 3.71 11.54 -5.10
N ILE A 60 4.20 11.69 -6.33
CA ILE A 60 4.68 10.58 -7.15
C ILE A 60 6.04 10.95 -7.74
N PHE A 61 6.99 10.04 -7.56
CA PHE A 61 8.30 10.05 -8.22
C PHE A 61 8.27 9.03 -9.36
N LEU A 62 8.94 9.33 -10.47
CA LEU A 62 9.02 8.41 -11.61
C LEU A 62 10.43 7.81 -11.68
N TRP A 63 10.55 6.51 -11.46
CA TRP A 63 11.79 5.76 -11.62
C TRP A 63 11.85 5.17 -13.03
N ALA A 64 12.50 5.89 -13.93
CA ALA A 64 12.78 5.43 -15.27
C ALA A 64 13.78 4.26 -15.22
N THR A 65 13.39 3.12 -15.81
CA THR A 65 14.29 1.98 -15.96
C THR A 65 15.33 2.28 -17.04
N ARG A 66 16.56 1.79 -16.84
CA ARG A 66 17.63 1.80 -17.85
C ARG A 66 17.10 1.40 -19.23
N SER A 67 17.39 2.23 -20.23
CA SER A 67 17.23 1.89 -21.64
C SER A 67 18.59 1.58 -22.28
N GLU A 68 18.62 1.34 -23.58
CA GLU A 68 19.88 1.20 -24.33
C GLU A 68 20.73 2.48 -24.27
N THR A 69 20.10 3.65 -24.08
CA THR A 69 20.73 4.97 -24.19
C THR A 69 20.80 5.75 -22.88
N SER A 70 20.06 5.35 -21.83
CA SER A 70 20.01 6.05 -20.54
C SER A 70 20.22 5.11 -19.35
N LYS A 71 20.79 5.64 -18.27
CA LYS A 71 20.85 4.94 -16.98
C LYS A 71 19.47 4.98 -16.31
N SER A 72 19.23 4.10 -15.34
CA SER A 72 18.04 4.24 -14.49
C SER A 72 18.10 5.56 -13.72
N GLU A 73 16.99 6.28 -13.71
CA GLU A 73 16.90 7.66 -13.22
C GLU A 73 15.59 7.91 -12.49
N ILE A 74 15.62 8.76 -11.46
CA ILE A 74 14.44 9.21 -10.74
C ILE A 74 14.12 10.64 -11.18
N TYR A 75 12.96 10.78 -11.80
CA TYR A 75 12.44 11.99 -12.40
C TYR A 75 11.38 12.64 -11.52
N GLY A 76 11.61 13.93 -11.27
CA GLY A 76 10.59 14.89 -10.85
C GLY A 76 9.88 14.55 -9.54
N VAL A 77 8.98 15.45 -9.15
CA VAL A 77 8.00 15.18 -8.11
C VAL A 77 6.67 15.68 -8.64
N PHE A 78 5.73 14.77 -8.80
CA PHE A 78 4.39 15.05 -9.28
C PHE A 78 3.42 15.02 -8.12
N ARG A 79 2.36 15.81 -8.17
CA ARG A 79 1.25 15.80 -7.20
C ARG A 79 0.04 15.16 -7.82
N VAL A 80 -0.63 14.28 -7.08
CA VAL A 80 -1.87 13.65 -7.50
C VAL A 80 -3.02 14.64 -7.43
N ILE A 81 -3.77 14.79 -8.52
CA ILE A 81 -4.90 15.72 -8.62
C ILE A 81 -6.23 15.02 -8.92
N SER A 82 -6.25 13.72 -9.19
CA SER A 82 -7.47 12.92 -9.31
C SER A 82 -7.45 11.68 -8.43
N SER A 83 -8.63 11.14 -8.14
CA SER A 83 -8.72 9.74 -7.70
C SER A 83 -8.28 8.80 -8.82
N PRO A 84 -7.79 7.58 -8.50
CA PRO A 84 -7.50 6.56 -9.50
C PRO A 84 -8.77 6.17 -10.27
N TYR A 85 -8.61 5.78 -11.53
CA TYR A 85 -9.71 5.33 -12.39
C TYR A 85 -9.24 4.30 -13.42
N TYR A 86 -10.19 3.58 -14.01
CA TYR A 86 -9.94 2.63 -15.08
C TYR A 86 -10.50 3.18 -16.40
N LYS A 87 -9.64 3.36 -17.41
CA LYS A 87 -10.04 3.82 -18.74
C LYS A 87 -9.06 3.35 -19.83
N MET A 88 -9.59 2.62 -20.80
CA MET A 88 -8.91 2.35 -22.08
C MET A 88 -9.03 3.59 -22.97
N ASP A 89 -7.91 4.13 -23.44
CA ASP A 89 -7.93 5.21 -24.45
C ASP A 89 -8.08 4.65 -25.87
N THR A 90 -7.57 3.44 -26.11
CA THR A 90 -7.74 2.68 -27.36
C THR A 90 -8.07 1.21 -27.02
N PRO A 91 -8.60 0.42 -27.97
CA PRO A 91 -8.83 -1.01 -27.74
C PRO A 91 -7.58 -1.82 -27.38
N SER A 92 -6.39 -1.33 -27.73
CA SER A 92 -5.09 -1.97 -27.48
C SER A 92 -4.31 -1.34 -26.31
N ASP A 93 -4.93 -0.44 -25.53
CA ASP A 93 -4.29 0.21 -24.38
C ASP A 93 -3.90 -0.82 -23.30
N GLU A 94 -2.60 -0.97 -23.06
CA GLU A 94 -2.07 -1.87 -22.02
C GLU A 94 -2.00 -1.21 -20.63
N TYR A 95 -2.35 0.08 -20.51
CA TYR A 95 -2.17 0.87 -19.29
C TYR A 95 -3.48 1.50 -18.76
N PRO A 96 -4.57 0.72 -18.56
CA PRO A 96 -5.89 1.30 -18.29
C PRO A 96 -6.09 1.85 -16.88
N PHE A 97 -5.26 1.47 -15.89
CA PHE A 97 -5.31 2.05 -14.55
C PHE A 97 -4.55 3.37 -14.53
N LYS A 98 -5.27 4.48 -14.30
CA LYS A 98 -4.77 5.83 -14.51
C LYS A 98 -5.02 6.74 -13.32
N ILE A 99 -4.13 7.72 -13.14
CA ILE A 99 -4.26 8.84 -12.19
C ILE A 99 -3.80 10.11 -12.89
N ARG A 100 -4.52 11.23 -12.71
CA ARG A 100 -4.08 12.55 -13.15
C ARG A 100 -3.14 13.16 -12.11
N VAL A 101 -2.06 13.75 -12.60
CA VAL A 101 -1.07 14.43 -11.78
C VAL A 101 -0.84 15.86 -12.26
N GLU A 102 -0.06 16.63 -11.51
CA GLU A 102 0.55 17.89 -11.94
C GLU A 102 2.00 17.91 -11.41
N ARG A 103 2.84 18.84 -11.86
CA ARG A 103 4.16 19.00 -11.24
C ARG A 103 4.01 19.61 -9.83
N ALA A 104 4.67 19.00 -8.85
CA ALA A 104 4.81 19.55 -7.50
C ALA A 104 6.14 20.32 -7.38
N TYR A 105 7.18 19.77 -7.98
CA TYR A 105 8.49 20.39 -8.13
C TYR A 105 8.92 20.30 -9.59
N GLU A 106 9.59 21.33 -10.07
CA GLU A 106 10.25 21.33 -11.37
C GLU A 106 11.76 21.27 -11.17
N PHE A 107 12.34 20.20 -11.70
CA PHE A 107 13.77 19.96 -11.72
C PHE A 107 14.22 19.85 -13.18
N GLU A 108 15.37 20.43 -13.51
CA GLU A 108 15.95 20.35 -14.86
C GLU A 108 16.61 18.99 -15.11
N ARG A 109 17.24 18.43 -14.07
CA ARG A 109 18.03 17.21 -14.14
C ARG A 109 17.48 16.14 -13.19
N PRO A 110 17.23 14.91 -13.66
CA PRO A 110 16.91 13.80 -12.79
C PRO A 110 18.14 13.39 -11.95
N ILE A 111 17.92 12.57 -10.92
CA ILE A 111 19.00 11.90 -10.19
C ILE A 111 19.13 10.45 -10.69
N THR A 112 20.34 9.96 -10.84
CA THR A 112 20.56 8.57 -11.29
C THR A 112 20.35 7.60 -10.13
N GLU A 113 19.93 6.37 -10.45
CA GLU A 113 19.84 5.26 -9.48
C GLU A 113 21.19 5.04 -8.77
N TYR A 114 22.31 5.22 -9.50
CA TYR A 114 23.65 5.11 -8.94
C TYR A 114 23.90 6.14 -7.83
N GLU A 115 23.51 7.41 -8.03
CA GLU A 115 23.67 8.46 -7.03
C GLU A 115 22.82 8.21 -5.79
N VAL A 116 21.62 7.65 -5.98
CA VAL A 116 20.71 7.31 -4.88
C VAL A 116 21.25 6.15 -4.05
N LEU A 117 21.64 5.05 -4.70
CA LEU A 117 22.02 3.79 -4.02
C LEU A 117 23.45 3.78 -3.47
N ASN A 118 24.38 4.54 -4.08
CA ASN A 118 25.76 4.61 -3.60
C ASN A 118 26.01 5.74 -2.60
N ASN A 119 25.02 6.59 -2.33
CA ASN A 119 25.13 7.54 -1.24
C ASN A 119 25.08 6.80 0.12
N PRO A 120 26.13 6.90 0.97
CA PRO A 120 26.19 6.18 2.23
C PRO A 120 25.06 6.58 3.20
N PHE A 121 24.54 7.80 3.09
CA PHE A 121 23.44 8.30 3.90
C PHE A 121 22.07 7.77 3.44
N SER A 122 21.94 7.35 2.18
CA SER A 122 20.69 6.81 1.64
C SER A 122 20.35 5.41 2.16
N LYS A 123 21.34 4.59 2.52
CA LYS A 123 21.11 3.15 2.78
C LYS A 123 20.18 2.88 3.95
N LYS A 124 20.26 3.69 5.00
CA LYS A 124 19.39 3.57 6.18
C LYS A 124 18.00 4.16 5.93
N VAL A 125 17.93 5.25 5.15
CA VAL A 125 16.68 5.98 4.91
C VAL A 125 15.81 5.28 3.86
N LEU A 126 16.40 4.89 2.73
CA LEU A 126 15.72 4.29 1.57
C LEU A 126 15.56 2.77 1.66
N TRP A 127 15.38 2.25 2.88
CA TRP A 127 15.34 0.80 3.13
C TRP A 127 14.25 0.09 2.32
N ASN A 128 13.11 0.75 2.07
CA ASN A 128 11.99 0.16 1.36
C ASN A 128 12.21 0.21 -0.17
N VAL A 129 12.78 1.30 -0.69
CA VAL A 129 13.25 1.36 -2.09
C VAL A 129 14.33 0.30 -2.37
N ILE A 130 15.32 0.19 -1.49
CA ILE A 130 16.42 -0.78 -1.62
C ILE A 130 15.91 -2.22 -1.48
N GLY A 131 15.10 -2.49 -0.45
CA GLY A 131 14.53 -3.82 -0.21
C GLY A 131 13.75 -4.34 -1.40
N LYS A 132 12.94 -3.48 -2.04
CA LYS A 132 12.19 -3.86 -3.25
C LYS A 132 13.07 -4.10 -4.47
N LYS A 133 14.11 -3.29 -4.66
CA LYS A 133 15.09 -3.52 -5.74
C LYS A 133 15.79 -4.87 -5.59
N VAL A 134 16.26 -5.18 -4.37
CA VAL A 134 16.93 -6.45 -4.05
C VAL A 134 15.99 -7.64 -4.18
N ALA A 135 14.72 -7.48 -3.79
CA ALA A 135 13.73 -8.54 -3.93
C ALA A 135 13.42 -8.92 -5.38
N GLY A 136 13.73 -8.07 -6.37
CA GLY A 136 13.48 -8.36 -7.79
C GLY A 136 12.00 -8.51 -8.15
N LYS A 137 11.08 -8.20 -7.22
CA LYS A 137 9.64 -8.30 -7.43
C LYS A 137 9.14 -7.05 -8.14
N SER A 138 8.74 -7.19 -9.40
CA SER A 138 8.26 -6.09 -10.23
C SER A 138 6.84 -5.67 -9.85
N ARG A 139 6.73 -4.64 -9.00
CA ARG A 139 5.51 -3.84 -8.91
C ARG A 139 5.64 -2.58 -9.74
N ALA A 140 4.51 -2.10 -10.25
CA ALA A 140 4.45 -0.83 -10.97
C ALA A 140 4.79 0.36 -10.06
N SER A 141 4.55 0.24 -8.74
CA SER A 141 4.87 1.29 -7.79
C SER A 141 5.23 0.76 -6.41
N SER A 142 5.93 1.60 -5.66
CA SER A 142 6.31 1.36 -4.26
C SER A 142 5.89 2.54 -3.39
N PRO A 143 5.37 2.32 -2.18
CA PRO A 143 5.16 3.39 -1.22
C PRO A 143 6.49 4.01 -0.83
N LEU A 144 6.47 5.24 -0.33
CA LEU A 144 7.62 5.89 0.29
C LEU A 144 7.23 6.39 1.68
N THR A 145 8.11 6.22 2.66
CA THR A 145 7.97 6.84 4.00
C THR A 145 8.26 8.34 3.94
N PHE A 146 7.93 9.08 5.00
CA PHE A 146 8.23 10.52 5.06
C PHE A 146 9.71 10.84 4.91
N ASP A 147 10.58 10.05 5.55
CA ASP A 147 12.03 10.22 5.42
C ASP A 147 12.52 9.91 4.00
N GLU A 148 11.96 8.87 3.36
CA GLU A 148 12.29 8.55 1.97
C GLU A 148 11.90 9.68 1.01
N ILE A 149 10.71 10.27 1.21
CA ILE A 149 10.23 11.41 0.42
C ILE A 149 11.16 12.61 0.58
N ARG A 150 11.46 12.99 1.84
CA ARG A 150 12.30 14.14 2.15
C ARG A 150 13.69 13.96 1.56
N HIS A 151 14.30 12.80 1.77
CA HIS A 151 15.64 12.50 1.27
C HIS A 151 15.72 12.52 -0.27
N LEU A 152 14.74 11.95 -0.97
CA LEU A 152 14.71 12.00 -2.44
C LEU A 152 14.55 13.44 -2.98
N ILE A 153 13.72 14.26 -2.33
CA ILE A 153 13.57 15.68 -2.69
C ILE A 153 14.87 16.46 -2.41
N GLU A 154 15.52 16.23 -1.26
CA GLU A 154 16.79 16.86 -0.92
C GLU A 154 17.90 16.52 -1.94
N LEU A 155 17.96 15.26 -2.40
CA LEU A 155 18.88 14.85 -3.47
C LEU A 155 18.57 15.55 -4.80
N LEU A 156 17.30 15.66 -5.18
CA LEU A 156 16.89 16.38 -6.39
C LEU A 156 17.23 17.86 -6.31
N ILE A 157 16.95 18.52 -5.17
CA ILE A 157 17.33 19.92 -4.93
C ILE A 157 18.85 20.09 -5.01
N GLY A 158 19.62 19.23 -4.35
CA GLY A 158 21.09 19.30 -4.38
C GLY A 158 21.67 19.14 -5.79
N LYS A 159 21.00 18.38 -6.66
CA LYS A 159 21.39 18.20 -8.07
C LYS A 159 21.01 19.39 -8.96
N ASN A 160 20.04 20.20 -8.55
CA ASN A 160 19.41 21.25 -9.35
C ASN A 160 19.54 22.62 -8.67
N ALA A 161 20.53 23.42 -9.08
CA ALA A 161 20.75 24.77 -8.54
C ALA A 161 19.51 25.69 -8.69
N ASN A 162 18.76 25.51 -9.78
CA ASN A 162 17.47 26.13 -10.00
C ASN A 162 16.38 25.06 -9.91
N TYR A 163 15.44 25.25 -9.00
CA TYR A 163 14.22 24.43 -8.92
C TYR A 163 13.04 25.33 -8.56
N SER A 164 11.84 24.93 -8.95
CA SER A 164 10.60 25.60 -8.55
C SER A 164 9.74 24.66 -7.73
N PHE A 165 9.17 25.16 -6.62
CA PHE A 165 8.11 24.47 -5.90
C PHE A 165 6.77 25.07 -6.30
N LEU A 166 5.86 24.21 -6.74
CA LEU A 166 4.51 24.60 -7.17
C LEU A 166 3.53 24.25 -6.03
N PRO A 167 3.03 25.24 -5.26
CA PRO A 167 2.18 24.97 -4.11
C PRO A 167 0.91 24.22 -4.49
N ASN A 168 0.43 23.38 -3.58
CA ASN A 168 -0.81 22.65 -3.76
C ASN A 168 -2.00 23.61 -3.84
N ASN A 169 -2.77 23.52 -4.92
CA ASN A 169 -4.03 24.24 -5.06
C ASN A 169 -5.18 23.25 -5.31
N LYS A 170 -6.07 23.13 -4.34
CA LYS A 170 -7.23 22.23 -4.41
C LYS A 170 -8.19 22.57 -5.56
N SER A 171 -8.17 23.81 -6.07
CA SER A 171 -8.99 24.19 -7.23
C SER A 171 -8.56 23.47 -8.52
N ARG A 172 -7.33 22.94 -8.58
CA ARG A 172 -6.82 22.14 -9.70
C ARG A 172 -7.19 20.66 -9.59
N TYR A 173 -7.88 20.24 -8.52
CA TYR A 173 -8.27 18.85 -8.35
C TYR A 173 -9.38 18.47 -9.32
N ILE A 174 -9.18 17.35 -9.99
CA ILE A 174 -10.07 16.82 -11.02
C ILE A 174 -10.98 15.77 -10.39
N ASN A 175 -12.27 15.86 -10.69
CA ASN A 175 -13.24 14.82 -10.39
C ASN A 175 -13.36 13.88 -11.58
N VAL A 176 -12.96 12.63 -11.40
CA VAL A 176 -13.09 11.59 -12.41
C VAL A 176 -14.50 11.01 -12.36
N ARG A 177 -15.11 10.77 -13.52
CA ARG A 177 -16.51 10.33 -13.63
C ARG A 177 -16.78 8.98 -12.96
N SER A 178 -15.84 8.05 -13.07
CA SER A 178 -15.94 6.69 -12.50
C SER A 178 -14.63 6.36 -11.79
N PRO A 179 -14.42 6.86 -10.56
CA PRO A 179 -13.24 6.51 -9.77
C PRO A 179 -13.20 5.00 -9.54
N LEU A 180 -11.99 4.45 -9.43
CA LEU A 180 -11.77 3.06 -9.07
C LEU A 180 -12.42 2.79 -7.70
N HIS A 181 -13.19 1.71 -7.62
CA HIS A 181 -13.91 1.34 -6.40
C HIS A 181 -14.17 -0.16 -6.37
N ILE A 182 -13.82 -0.81 -5.26
CA ILE A 182 -14.11 -2.21 -4.99
C ILE A 182 -15.47 -2.33 -4.31
N ASN A 183 -16.44 -2.90 -5.03
CA ASN A 183 -17.77 -3.15 -4.51
C ASN A 183 -17.87 -4.56 -3.91
N ILE A 184 -17.88 -4.66 -2.58
CA ILE A 184 -18.04 -5.92 -1.83
C ILE A 184 -19.48 -6.41 -1.71
N SER A 185 -20.45 -5.67 -2.25
CA SER A 185 -21.82 -6.15 -2.39
C SER A 185 -21.96 -7.13 -3.55
N ASN A 186 -21.09 -7.05 -4.55
CA ASN A 186 -21.08 -7.99 -5.66
C ASN A 186 -20.38 -9.29 -5.25
N ARG A 187 -21.12 -10.40 -5.29
CA ARG A 187 -20.66 -11.71 -4.82
C ARG A 187 -20.74 -12.77 -5.90
N GLY A 188 -19.88 -13.77 -5.77
CA GLY A 188 -19.86 -14.94 -6.62
C GLY A 188 -18.71 -14.94 -7.62
N LYS A 189 -18.89 -15.67 -8.72
CA LYS A 189 -17.84 -15.91 -9.71
C LYS A 189 -17.81 -14.81 -10.77
N ASN A 190 -16.61 -14.37 -11.11
CA ASN A 190 -16.42 -13.52 -12.28
C ASN A 190 -16.53 -14.34 -13.56
N ARG A 191 -17.14 -13.76 -14.60
CA ARG A 191 -17.04 -14.29 -15.96
C ARG A 191 -15.57 -14.29 -16.42
N LYS A 192 -15.25 -15.12 -17.41
CA LYS A 192 -13.96 -15.04 -18.10
C LYS A 192 -13.94 -13.79 -18.99
N TYR A 193 -12.84 -13.03 -18.94
CA TYR A 193 -12.61 -11.87 -19.80
C TYR A 193 -11.62 -12.25 -20.89
N ARG A 194 -11.83 -11.74 -22.11
CA ARG A 194 -10.93 -12.01 -23.26
C ARG A 194 -9.88 -10.91 -23.43
N SER A 195 -10.19 -9.70 -22.97
CA SER A 195 -9.32 -8.54 -23.10
C SER A 195 -9.55 -7.55 -21.95
N LEU A 196 -8.62 -6.62 -21.78
CA LEU A 196 -8.79 -5.46 -20.89
C LEU A 196 -9.99 -4.59 -21.29
N LYS A 197 -10.29 -4.44 -22.58
CA LYS A 197 -11.45 -3.66 -23.05
C LYS A 197 -12.78 -4.12 -22.46
N ASP A 198 -12.92 -5.43 -22.23
CA ASP A 198 -14.16 -6.02 -21.70
C ASP A 198 -14.24 -5.98 -20.17
N LEU A 199 -13.14 -5.61 -19.51
CA LEU A 199 -12.98 -5.58 -18.06
C LEU A 199 -13.51 -4.26 -17.50
N ASN A 200 -14.22 -4.35 -16.38
CA ASN A 200 -14.51 -3.19 -15.55
C ASN A 200 -14.22 -3.58 -14.09
N PRO A 201 -13.09 -3.13 -13.51
CA PRO A 201 -12.72 -3.46 -12.13
C PRO A 201 -13.83 -3.15 -11.12
N ASN A 202 -14.55 -2.05 -11.30
CA ASN A 202 -15.62 -1.64 -10.38
C ASN A 202 -16.84 -2.57 -10.38
N LYS A 203 -16.96 -3.44 -11.39
CA LYS A 203 -18.06 -4.40 -11.54
C LYS A 203 -17.65 -5.84 -11.26
N LEU A 204 -16.39 -6.08 -10.87
CA LEU A 204 -15.94 -7.41 -10.52
C LEU A 204 -16.53 -7.86 -9.18
N SER A 205 -16.66 -9.17 -9.04
CA SER A 205 -16.97 -9.82 -7.77
C SER A 205 -15.67 -10.15 -7.04
N TYR A 206 -15.39 -9.41 -5.97
CA TYR A 206 -14.18 -9.62 -5.15
C TYR A 206 -14.44 -10.56 -3.96
N VAL A 207 -15.72 -10.91 -3.76
CA VAL A 207 -16.18 -11.74 -2.65
C VAL A 207 -16.88 -12.98 -3.22
N ASN A 208 -16.64 -14.13 -2.60
CA ASN A 208 -17.29 -15.39 -2.89
C ASN A 208 -18.75 -15.37 -2.42
N THR A 209 -19.53 -16.38 -2.83
CA THR A 209 -20.91 -16.54 -2.40
C THR A 209 -21.04 -16.76 -0.88
N ASP A 210 -20.03 -17.35 -0.25
CA ASP A 210 -19.95 -17.58 1.19
C ASP A 210 -19.56 -16.33 2.01
N GLY A 211 -19.26 -15.20 1.34
CA GLY A 211 -18.84 -13.97 2.00
C GLY A 211 -17.35 -13.87 2.33
N ASN A 212 -16.52 -14.82 1.88
CA ASN A 212 -15.06 -14.75 1.95
C ASN A 212 -14.49 -14.03 0.72
N VAL A 213 -13.27 -13.48 0.77
CA VAL A 213 -12.59 -12.92 -0.40
C VAL A 213 -12.02 -14.02 -1.31
N HIS A 214 -11.91 -13.76 -2.63
CA HIS A 214 -11.27 -14.70 -3.56
C HIS A 214 -9.77 -14.90 -3.24
N TYR A 215 -9.09 -13.81 -2.89
CA TYR A 215 -7.67 -13.76 -2.58
C TYR A 215 -7.43 -12.83 -1.40
N GLU A 216 -6.45 -13.15 -0.57
CA GLU A 216 -6.04 -12.36 0.59
C GLU A 216 -5.73 -10.90 0.25
N LYS A 217 -5.08 -10.67 -0.91
CA LYS A 217 -4.76 -9.34 -1.44
C LYS A 217 -5.96 -8.39 -1.54
N ILE A 218 -7.16 -8.93 -1.67
CA ILE A 218 -8.39 -8.14 -1.71
C ILE A 218 -8.61 -7.42 -0.37
N LEU A 219 -8.19 -8.00 0.76
CA LEU A 219 -8.25 -7.36 2.07
C LEU A 219 -7.38 -6.10 2.12
N GLU A 220 -6.16 -6.14 1.60
CA GLU A 220 -5.32 -4.93 1.43
C GLU A 220 -6.02 -3.88 0.56
N THR A 221 -6.63 -4.31 -0.56
CA THR A 221 -7.37 -3.40 -1.44
C THR A 221 -8.52 -2.70 -0.71
N LEU A 222 -9.27 -3.44 0.12
CA LEU A 222 -10.37 -2.89 0.91
C LEU A 222 -9.86 -1.95 1.99
N PHE A 223 -8.79 -2.31 2.71
CA PHE A 223 -8.18 -1.45 3.72
C PHE A 223 -7.68 -0.14 3.11
N ASN A 224 -7.01 -0.18 1.96
CA ASN A 224 -6.58 1.04 1.25
C ASN A 224 -7.79 1.91 0.85
N GLN A 225 -8.84 1.31 0.31
CA GLN A 225 -10.07 2.04 -0.06
C GLN A 225 -10.71 2.74 1.14
N GLU A 226 -10.88 2.02 2.25
CA GLU A 226 -11.56 2.54 3.43
C GLU A 226 -10.68 3.56 4.17
N MET A 227 -9.35 3.39 4.16
CA MET A 227 -8.40 4.33 4.77
C MET A 227 -8.35 5.64 3.98
N THR A 228 -8.33 5.57 2.64
CA THR A 228 -8.43 6.74 1.76
C THR A 228 -9.71 7.55 1.99
N ARG A 229 -10.79 6.89 2.38
CA ARG A 229 -12.07 7.52 2.76
C ARG A 229 -12.14 7.98 4.21
N ARG A 230 -11.13 7.65 5.02
CA ARG A 230 -11.13 7.89 6.48
C ARG A 230 -12.37 7.30 7.14
N ASN A 231 -12.74 6.07 6.76
CA ASN A 231 -13.94 5.41 7.27
C ASN A 231 -13.77 5.00 8.75
N ARG A 232 -14.21 5.87 9.67
CA ARG A 232 -14.12 5.64 11.11
C ARG A 232 -14.82 4.35 11.55
N ASP A 233 -15.98 4.04 10.99
CA ASP A 233 -16.75 2.85 11.40
C ASP A 233 -16.05 1.54 11.02
N PHE A 234 -15.32 1.53 9.90
CA PHE A 234 -14.52 0.38 9.48
C PHE A 234 -13.34 0.10 10.44
N PHE A 235 -12.64 1.15 10.88
CA PHE A 235 -11.39 1.04 11.65
C PHE A 235 -11.58 1.07 13.17
N ARG A 236 -12.69 1.63 13.67
CA ARG A 236 -13.00 1.70 15.10
C ARG A 236 -12.95 0.34 15.81
N PRO A 237 -13.52 -0.77 15.26
CA PRO A 237 -13.44 -2.08 15.89
C PRO A 237 -12.01 -2.58 16.10
N LEU A 238 -11.05 -2.11 15.29
CA LEU A 238 -9.63 -2.45 15.37
C LEU A 238 -8.85 -1.52 16.31
N GLY A 239 -9.52 -0.53 16.92
CA GLY A 239 -8.89 0.46 17.80
C GLY A 239 -7.96 1.44 17.07
N ILE A 240 -8.25 1.73 15.79
CA ILE A 240 -7.49 2.64 14.94
C ILE A 240 -8.30 3.92 14.72
N ASP A 241 -7.81 5.06 15.20
CA ASP A 241 -8.38 6.37 14.88
C ASP A 241 -7.80 6.90 13.57
N VAL A 242 -8.59 6.84 12.51
CA VAL A 242 -8.23 7.31 11.15
C VAL A 242 -7.90 8.80 11.06
N SER A 243 -8.29 9.60 12.06
CA SER A 243 -7.98 11.03 12.12
C SER A 243 -6.54 11.31 12.59
N GLU A 244 -5.94 10.36 13.30
CA GLU A 244 -4.53 10.41 13.75
C GLU A 244 -3.58 9.71 12.76
N VAL A 245 -4.11 8.98 11.78
CA VAL A 245 -3.30 8.26 10.78
C VAL A 245 -2.59 9.24 9.85
N VAL A 246 -1.27 9.34 10.02
CA VAL A 246 -0.40 10.15 9.18
C VAL A 246 0.06 9.38 7.94
N TRP A 247 0.38 8.09 8.07
CA TRP A 247 0.89 7.25 6.99
C TRP A 247 0.31 5.84 7.06
N PHE A 248 0.12 5.22 5.89
CA PHE A 248 -0.29 3.82 5.80
C PHE A 248 0.16 3.23 4.46
N SER A 249 0.43 1.93 4.44
CA SER A 249 0.73 1.21 3.21
C SER A 249 0.53 -0.28 3.32
N ASN A 250 0.20 -0.88 2.19
CA ASN A 250 0.34 -2.31 1.97
C ASN A 250 1.72 -2.66 1.38
N TYR A 251 2.09 -3.94 1.48
CA TYR A 251 3.20 -4.56 0.75
C TYR A 251 4.56 -3.89 0.97
N LEU A 252 5.05 -3.99 2.21
CA LEU A 252 6.33 -3.42 2.63
C LEU A 252 7.38 -4.53 2.75
N PRO A 253 8.59 -4.36 2.20
CA PRO A 253 9.62 -5.38 2.30
C PRO A 253 10.03 -5.57 3.76
N TYR A 254 10.18 -6.84 4.14
CA TYR A 254 10.77 -7.27 5.39
C TYR A 254 12.12 -7.93 5.07
N SER A 255 13.19 -7.30 5.57
CA SER A 255 14.57 -7.76 5.43
C SER A 255 15.03 -8.01 3.97
N ILE A 256 16.24 -8.53 3.80
CA ILE A 256 16.79 -8.95 2.50
C ILE A 256 16.23 -10.30 2.02
N GLU A 257 15.47 -11.00 2.87
CA GLU A 257 14.91 -12.34 2.59
C GLU A 257 13.64 -12.29 1.72
N GLN A 258 13.32 -11.12 1.16
CA GLN A 258 12.23 -10.91 0.20
C GLN A 258 10.82 -11.21 0.75
N SER A 259 10.69 -11.31 2.06
CA SER A 259 9.39 -11.38 2.74
C SER A 259 8.73 -10.00 2.76
N GLU A 260 7.41 -9.96 2.88
CA GLU A 260 6.64 -8.71 2.80
C GLU A 260 5.61 -8.67 3.93
N MET A 261 5.55 -7.54 4.63
CA MET A 261 4.48 -7.21 5.55
C MET A 261 3.24 -6.83 4.74
N ASP A 262 2.08 -7.36 5.15
CA ASP A 262 0.84 -7.13 4.41
C ASP A 262 0.40 -5.67 4.50
N TYR A 263 0.32 -5.10 5.71
CA TYR A 263 -0.18 -3.75 5.92
C TYR A 263 0.37 -3.07 7.18
N LEU A 264 0.70 -1.79 7.06
CA LEU A 264 1.23 -0.97 8.14
C LEU A 264 0.49 0.38 8.20
N ILE A 265 0.15 0.81 9.40
CA ILE A 265 -0.48 2.12 9.67
C ILE A 265 0.32 2.81 10.76
N MET A 266 0.64 4.10 10.58
CA MET A 266 1.34 4.93 11.54
C MET A 266 0.43 6.10 11.95
N THR A 267 0.25 6.29 13.25
CA THR A 267 -0.47 7.43 13.82
C THR A 267 0.50 8.44 14.42
N SER A 268 0.04 9.68 14.51
CA SER A 268 0.73 10.75 15.22
C SER A 268 -0.28 11.74 15.77
N LEU A 269 -0.26 11.94 17.09
CA LEU A 269 -1.10 12.94 17.77
C LEU A 269 -0.73 14.39 17.41
N ASP A 270 0.57 14.66 17.23
CA ASP A 270 1.11 16.00 16.94
C ASP A 270 1.48 16.20 15.46
N GLY A 271 1.45 15.14 14.67
CA GLY A 271 1.89 15.12 13.27
C GLY A 271 3.42 15.07 13.08
N LEU A 272 4.19 14.94 14.16
CA LEU A 272 5.65 14.97 14.16
C LEU A 272 6.25 13.65 14.64
N VAL A 273 5.70 13.07 15.71
CA VAL A 273 6.22 11.84 16.34
C VAL A 273 5.18 10.74 16.21
N PHE A 274 5.62 9.54 15.81
CA PHE A 274 4.75 8.37 15.80
C PHE A 274 4.48 7.91 17.23
N ASP A 275 3.21 7.91 17.63
CA ASP A 275 2.79 7.42 18.95
C ASP A 275 2.37 5.94 18.90
N LYS A 276 1.87 5.48 17.75
CA LYS A 276 1.44 4.09 17.55
C LYS A 276 1.64 3.64 16.11
N ILE A 277 2.04 2.38 15.97
CA ILE A 277 2.17 1.71 14.68
C ILE A 277 1.29 0.46 14.73
N PHE A 278 0.43 0.24 13.74
CA PHE A 278 -0.35 -0.98 13.63
C PHE A 278 0.19 -1.80 12.47
N LEU A 279 0.68 -3.00 12.78
CA LEU A 279 0.98 -4.00 11.77
C LEU A 279 -0.23 -4.91 11.65
N ILE A 280 -0.73 -5.09 10.44
CA ILE A 280 -1.86 -5.97 10.16
C ILE A 280 -1.39 -7.04 9.17
N GLU A 281 -1.45 -8.30 9.61
CA GLU A 281 -1.33 -9.47 8.73
C GLU A 281 -2.72 -9.98 8.38
N PHE A 282 -2.94 -10.26 7.11
CA PHE A 282 -4.21 -10.77 6.60
C PHE A 282 -4.14 -12.28 6.40
N GLN A 283 -5.27 -12.94 6.61
CA GLN A 283 -5.41 -14.35 6.34
C GLN A 283 -6.80 -14.65 5.74
N LYS A 284 -6.86 -15.15 4.51
CA LYS A 284 -8.17 -15.50 3.91
C LYS A 284 -8.80 -16.77 4.50
N THR A 285 -8.03 -17.55 5.25
CA THR A 285 -8.44 -18.84 5.84
C THR A 285 -8.55 -18.76 7.35
N SER A 286 -8.35 -19.89 8.04
CA SER A 286 -8.35 -19.93 9.50
C SER A 286 -6.98 -19.59 10.06
N ILE A 287 -6.91 -18.92 11.22
CA ILE A 287 -5.63 -18.64 11.90
C ILE A 287 -4.72 -19.87 11.95
N ASP A 288 -3.42 -19.65 11.69
CA ASP A 288 -2.37 -20.66 11.80
C ASP A 288 -1.09 -20.12 12.44
N GLU A 289 -0.19 -21.03 12.82
CA GLU A 289 1.07 -20.69 13.48
C GLU A 289 2.01 -19.85 12.60
N PRO A 290 2.18 -20.14 11.29
CA PRO A 290 3.00 -19.30 10.41
C PRO A 290 2.58 -17.82 10.40
N HIS A 291 1.29 -17.49 10.32
CA HIS A 291 0.83 -16.10 10.32
C HIS A 291 1.02 -15.44 11.69
N ILE A 292 0.86 -16.18 12.80
CA ILE A 292 1.17 -15.70 14.15
C ILE A 292 2.66 -15.33 14.26
N GLN A 293 3.53 -16.24 13.84
CA GLN A 293 4.99 -16.03 13.87
C GLN A 293 5.40 -14.83 13.03
N ARG A 294 4.91 -14.72 11.78
CA ARG A 294 5.20 -13.58 10.91
C ARG A 294 4.73 -12.25 11.52
N SER A 295 3.49 -12.19 12.00
CA SER A 295 2.94 -10.97 12.61
C SER A 295 3.81 -10.48 13.78
N LEU A 296 4.25 -11.38 14.65
CA LEU A 296 5.06 -11.04 15.83
C LEU A 296 6.51 -10.70 15.45
N LEU A 297 7.10 -11.43 14.50
CA LEU A 297 8.45 -11.17 13.99
C LEU A 297 8.54 -9.81 13.29
N TYR A 298 7.57 -9.50 12.42
CA TYR A 298 7.48 -8.22 11.73
C TYR A 298 7.27 -7.07 12.72
N THR A 299 6.46 -7.28 13.76
CA THR A 299 6.26 -6.29 14.83
C THR A 299 7.55 -6.01 15.58
N LYS A 300 8.34 -7.05 15.91
CA LYS A 300 9.66 -6.87 16.51
C LYS A 300 10.56 -6.02 15.62
N TRP A 301 10.64 -6.33 14.33
CA TRP A 301 11.45 -5.56 13.38
C TRP A 301 11.00 -4.11 13.27
N ILE A 302 9.69 -3.85 13.26
CA ILE A 302 9.13 -2.48 13.27
C ILE A 302 9.59 -1.74 14.52
N ASN A 303 9.49 -2.36 15.70
CA ASN A 303 9.93 -1.76 16.95
C ASN A 303 11.43 -1.42 16.88
N GLU A 304 12.26 -2.37 16.46
CA GLU A 304 13.73 -2.21 16.39
C GLU A 304 14.18 -1.21 15.31
N THR A 305 13.49 -1.15 14.17
CA THR A 305 13.94 -0.39 12.99
C THR A 305 13.25 0.97 12.85
N LEU A 306 11.92 1.00 13.02
CA LEU A 306 11.11 2.21 12.80
C LEU A 306 10.83 2.96 14.09
N ALA A 307 10.68 2.25 15.22
CA ALA A 307 10.42 2.87 16.52
C ALA A 307 11.65 2.93 17.43
N LEU A 308 12.86 2.77 16.87
CA LEU A 308 14.13 2.96 17.59
C LEU A 308 14.29 2.08 18.85
N GLY A 309 13.68 0.90 18.86
CA GLY A 309 13.69 -0.05 19.97
C GLY A 309 12.46 0.03 20.88
N GLU A 310 11.61 1.05 20.72
CA GLU A 310 10.43 1.23 21.55
C GLU A 310 9.27 0.31 21.12
N SER A 311 8.57 -0.24 22.11
CA SER A 311 7.44 -1.14 21.88
C SER A 311 6.15 -0.35 21.65
N ILE A 312 6.07 0.39 20.54
CA ILE A 312 4.87 1.14 20.15
C ILE A 312 4.03 0.39 19.12
N ALA A 313 4.59 -0.60 18.42
CA ALA A 313 3.86 -1.38 17.43
C ALA A 313 2.83 -2.34 18.07
N GLN A 314 1.63 -2.34 17.51
CA GLN A 314 0.52 -3.22 17.85
C GLN A 314 0.35 -4.25 16.73
N PRO A 315 0.66 -5.54 16.99
CA PRO A 315 0.36 -6.61 16.05
C PRO A 315 -1.14 -6.88 16.00
N ILE A 316 -1.68 -6.99 14.79
CA ILE A 316 -3.05 -7.38 14.49
C ILE A 316 -3.01 -8.49 13.44
N LEU A 317 -3.77 -9.57 13.67
CA LEU A 317 -4.03 -10.61 12.67
C LEU A 317 -5.52 -10.63 12.36
N ILE A 318 -5.85 -10.49 11.08
CA ILE A 318 -7.24 -10.51 10.59
C ILE A 318 -7.45 -11.73 9.71
N CYS A 319 -8.27 -12.66 10.17
CA CYS A 319 -8.52 -13.94 9.49
C CYS A 319 -10.01 -14.16 9.17
N PHE A 320 -10.32 -15.10 8.28
CA PHE A 320 -11.73 -15.43 8.02
C PHE A 320 -12.33 -16.26 9.17
N ASN A 321 -11.53 -17.11 9.80
CA ASN A 321 -12.00 -17.99 10.87
C ASN A 321 -10.97 -18.15 11.99
N CYS A 322 -11.41 -18.07 13.24
CA CYS A 322 -10.59 -18.32 14.41
C CYS A 322 -11.51 -18.76 15.55
N PRO A 323 -11.13 -19.79 16.34
CA PRO A 323 -11.85 -20.11 17.56
C PRO A 323 -11.87 -18.88 18.48
N ASP A 324 -12.94 -18.71 19.26
CA ASP A 324 -12.99 -17.64 20.25
C ASP A 324 -11.99 -17.94 21.38
N LEU A 325 -10.86 -17.23 21.36
CA LEU A 325 -9.79 -17.40 22.35
C LEU A 325 -10.14 -16.68 23.66
N LEU A 326 -11.15 -15.81 23.68
CA LEU A 326 -11.64 -15.17 24.89
C LEU A 326 -12.57 -16.11 25.66
N ASN A 327 -13.55 -16.73 24.99
CA ASN A 327 -14.68 -17.36 25.69
C ASN A 327 -14.78 -18.88 25.55
N CYS A 328 -14.22 -19.51 24.51
CA CYS A 328 -14.26 -20.96 24.39
C CYS A 328 -13.11 -21.62 25.15
N ASP A 329 -13.27 -22.83 25.67
CA ASP A 329 -12.15 -23.64 26.17
C ASP A 329 -12.11 -24.96 25.41
N ASN A 330 -11.09 -25.12 24.57
CA ASN A 330 -10.84 -26.35 23.81
C ASN A 330 -9.34 -26.51 23.52
N SER A 331 -8.94 -27.73 23.15
CA SER A 331 -7.53 -28.06 22.88
C SER A 331 -6.90 -27.18 21.81
N ARG A 332 -7.68 -26.78 20.79
CA ARG A 332 -7.21 -25.90 19.72
C ARG A 332 -6.88 -24.49 20.25
N LYS A 333 -7.71 -23.91 21.12
CA LYS A 333 -7.42 -22.64 21.79
C LYS A 333 -6.14 -22.74 22.61
N GLN A 334 -6.03 -23.78 23.45
CA GLN A 334 -4.87 -23.94 24.34
C GLN A 334 -3.57 -24.02 23.54
N ASN A 335 -3.57 -24.74 22.41
CA ASN A 335 -2.43 -24.78 21.50
C ASN A 335 -2.12 -23.42 20.89
N LEU A 336 -3.13 -22.71 20.36
CA LEU A 336 -2.92 -21.38 19.76
C LEU A 336 -2.42 -20.36 20.79
N GLU A 337 -3.01 -20.29 21.99
CA GLU A 337 -2.55 -19.38 23.05
C GLU A 337 -1.14 -19.70 23.53
N LYS A 338 -0.77 -20.99 23.59
CA LYS A 338 0.61 -21.40 23.88
C LYS A 338 1.58 -20.88 22.81
N VAL A 339 1.24 -21.06 21.53
CA VAL A 339 2.06 -20.57 20.41
C VAL A 339 2.17 -19.05 20.44
N ILE A 340 1.06 -18.35 20.61
CA ILE A 340 1.02 -16.88 20.67
C ILE A 340 1.87 -16.38 21.84
N SER A 341 1.65 -16.91 23.05
CA SER A 341 2.35 -16.45 24.25
C SER A 341 3.86 -16.70 24.18
N LEU A 342 4.27 -17.83 23.60
CA LEU A 342 5.69 -18.16 23.40
C LEU A 342 6.35 -17.13 22.46
N ASN A 343 5.71 -16.85 21.32
CA ASN A 343 6.23 -15.91 20.34
C ASN A 343 6.17 -14.45 20.82
N GLU A 344 5.15 -14.05 21.57
CA GLU A 344 5.06 -12.72 22.21
C GLU A 344 6.25 -12.50 23.16
N LYS A 345 6.58 -13.50 23.96
CA LYS A 345 7.72 -13.47 24.89
C LYS A 345 9.05 -13.42 24.15
N GLU A 346 9.23 -14.24 23.12
CA GLU A 346 10.45 -14.29 22.32
C GLU A 346 10.68 -12.96 21.56
N CYS A 347 9.62 -12.43 20.96
CA CYS A 347 9.69 -11.22 20.16
C CYS A 347 9.64 -9.92 20.98
N LYS A 348 9.29 -9.99 22.27
CA LYS A 348 9.13 -8.83 23.19
C LYS A 348 8.16 -7.77 22.64
N THR A 349 7.04 -8.22 22.09
CA THR A 349 6.04 -7.37 21.45
C THR A 349 4.83 -7.11 22.35
N LYS A 350 3.97 -6.16 21.96
CA LYS A 350 2.62 -6.05 22.54
C LYS A 350 1.81 -7.32 22.24
N LYS A 351 0.78 -7.56 23.04
CA LYS A 351 -0.14 -8.68 22.82
C LYS A 351 -0.74 -8.65 21.40
N LEU A 352 -0.65 -9.77 20.68
CA LEU A 352 -1.30 -9.98 19.39
C LEU A 352 -2.82 -9.86 19.54
N GLN A 353 -3.41 -8.94 18.80
CA GLN A 353 -4.86 -8.88 18.66
C GLN A 353 -5.28 -9.74 17.47
N VAL A 354 -6.31 -10.56 17.67
CA VAL A 354 -6.84 -11.43 16.62
C VAL A 354 -8.28 -11.04 16.35
N TYR A 355 -8.60 -10.81 15.08
CA TYR A 355 -9.95 -10.54 14.63
C TYR A 355 -10.35 -11.53 13.54
N THR A 356 -11.62 -11.92 13.55
CA THR A 356 -12.26 -12.51 12.38
C THR A 356 -13.00 -11.44 11.60
N TYR A 357 -13.02 -11.54 10.27
CA TYR A 357 -13.87 -10.69 9.45
C TYR A 357 -15.05 -11.44 8.85
N SER A 358 -16.14 -10.71 8.60
CA SER A 358 -17.26 -11.19 7.81
C SER A 358 -17.76 -10.09 6.89
N ILE A 359 -18.17 -10.47 5.67
CA ILE A 359 -18.76 -9.53 4.71
C ILE A 359 -20.26 -9.81 4.66
N ARG A 360 -21.09 -8.84 5.04
CA ARG A 360 -22.57 -8.93 5.07
C ARG A 360 -23.16 -7.59 4.61
N ASN A 361 -24.20 -7.64 3.76
CA ASN A 361 -24.91 -6.44 3.28
C ASN A 361 -24.00 -5.35 2.71
N GLY A 362 -22.96 -5.73 1.96
CA GLY A 362 -22.02 -4.77 1.37
C GLY A 362 -21.06 -4.11 2.38
N GLN A 363 -20.97 -4.62 3.60
CA GLN A 363 -20.10 -4.12 4.67
C GLN A 363 -19.21 -5.24 5.21
N MET A 364 -17.99 -4.88 5.58
CA MET A 364 -17.04 -5.74 6.27
C MET A 364 -17.10 -5.44 7.76
N ASN A 365 -17.28 -6.47 8.57
CA ASN A 365 -17.38 -6.38 10.03
C ASN A 365 -16.25 -7.19 10.66
N PHE A 366 -15.75 -6.72 11.79
CA PHE A 366 -14.69 -7.37 12.55
C PHE A 366 -15.21 -7.82 13.90
N GLU A 367 -14.85 -9.04 14.29
CA GLU A 367 -15.15 -9.61 15.60
C GLU A 367 -13.82 -9.95 16.28
N ARG A 368 -13.60 -9.41 17.47
CA ARG A 368 -12.38 -9.67 18.24
C ARG A 368 -12.42 -11.07 18.84
N LYS A 369 -11.34 -11.82 18.63
CA LYS A 369 -11.14 -13.18 19.15
C LYS A 369 -10.05 -13.26 20.21
N ARG A 370 -9.19 -12.23 20.33
CA ARG A 370 -8.15 -12.06 21.36
C ARG A 370 -7.84 -10.60 21.62
#